data_AF-A2Q183-F1
#
_entry.id   AF-A2Q183-F1
#
_cell.length_a   1.000
_cell.length_b   1.000
_cell.length_c   1.000
_cell.angle_alpha   90.00
_cell.angle_beta   90.00
_cell.angle_gamma   90.00
#
_symmetry.space_group_name_H-M   'P 1'
#
loop_
_entity.id
_entity.type
_entity.pdbx_description
1 polymer ?
#
loop_
_entity_poly.entity_id
_entity_poly.type
_entity_poly.pdbx_seq_one_letter_code
_entity_poly.pdbx_strand_id
1 'polypeptide(L)'
;MGAYGLVRINMELFSHAHSIFYPWLMILAYSSVSHMGFIILGIGSISDIGLNGAVLQIISHGFIGTTLFFLAGTSYDKLRLLYLDEMGGMTIPMPKIFTIFTILSMTSLALSGMSGFVAELIVFFWNNY
;
A
#
# COMPACT_ATOMS: atom_id res chain seq x y z
N MET A 1 29.34 -32.63 11.99
CA MET A 1 29.13 -31.16 12.10
C MET A 1 28.81 -30.47 10.74
N GLY A 2 28.31 -31.17 9.70
CA GLY A 2 28.09 -30.58 8.37
C GLY A 2 26.68 -30.07 8.04
N ALA A 3 25.63 -30.59 8.69
CA ALA A 3 24.23 -30.22 8.36
C ALA A 3 23.81 -28.85 8.92
N TYR A 4 24.36 -28.45 10.07
CA TYR A 4 24.04 -27.17 10.72
C TYR A 4 24.51 -25.95 9.92
N GLY A 5 25.51 -26.10 9.05
CA GLY A 5 25.97 -25.03 8.16
C GLY A 5 24.95 -24.69 7.06
N LEU A 6 24.35 -25.71 6.43
CA LEU A 6 23.32 -25.51 5.41
C LEU A 6 22.02 -24.97 5.99
N VAL A 7 21.63 -25.41 7.19
CA VAL A 7 20.44 -24.88 7.89
C VAL A 7 20.66 -23.44 8.33
N ARG A 8 21.88 -23.07 8.76
CA ARG A 8 22.23 -21.68 9.12
C ARG A 8 22.23 -20.76 7.89
N ILE A 9 22.82 -21.18 6.78
CA ILE A 9 22.82 -20.41 5.52
C ILE A 9 21.38 -20.21 5.01
N ASN A 10 20.54 -21.24 5.10
CA ASN A 10 19.14 -21.16 4.68
C ASN A 10 18.32 -20.23 5.60
N MET A 11 18.55 -20.27 6.91
CA MET A 11 17.93 -19.36 7.89
C MET A 11 18.39 -17.91 7.73
N GLU A 12 19.67 -17.66 7.44
CA GLU A 12 20.22 -16.32 7.19
C GLU A 12 19.70 -15.74 5.87
N LEU A 13 19.57 -16.56 4.82
CA LEU A 13 18.96 -16.15 3.55
C LEU A 13 17.48 -15.78 3.73
N PHE A 14 16.74 -16.57 4.54
CA PHE A 14 15.33 -16.34 4.81
C PHE A 14 15.10 -15.10 5.69
N SER A 15 15.95 -14.87 6.69
CA SER A 15 15.88 -13.66 7.52
C SER A 15 16.26 -12.41 6.74
N HIS A 16 17.25 -12.49 5.84
CA HIS A 16 17.60 -11.41 4.93
C HIS A 16 16.46 -11.08 3.96
N ALA A 17 15.84 -12.09 3.34
CA ALA A 17 14.71 -11.88 2.44
C ALA A 17 13.56 -11.14 3.15
N HIS A 18 13.30 -11.48 4.41
CA HIS A 18 12.33 -10.75 5.24
C HIS A 18 12.80 -9.33 5.54
N SER A 19 14.07 -9.12 5.91
CA SER A 19 14.63 -7.79 6.17
C SER A 19 14.78 -6.92 4.90
N ILE A 20 14.57 -7.47 3.72
CA ILE A 20 14.60 -6.73 2.45
C ILE A 20 13.19 -6.27 2.07
N PHE A 21 12.21 -7.13 2.26
CA PHE A 21 10.82 -6.87 1.87
C PHE A 21 9.99 -6.21 2.99
N TYR A 22 10.42 -6.32 4.25
CA TYR A 22 9.70 -5.74 5.40
C TYR A 22 9.41 -4.24 5.29
N PRO A 23 10.29 -3.35 4.78
CA PRO A 23 10.03 -1.93 4.88
C PRO A 23 9.01 -1.51 3.81
N TRP A 24 8.97 -2.20 2.66
CA TRP A 24 7.88 -2.11 1.68
C TRP A 24 6.55 -2.56 2.27
N LEU A 25 6.54 -3.73 2.92
CA LEU A 25 5.35 -4.26 3.59
C LEU A 25 4.86 -3.33 4.69
N MET A 26 5.76 -2.75 5.48
CA MET A 26 5.41 -1.81 6.55
C MET A 26 4.71 -0.57 6.00
N ILE A 27 5.26 0.08 4.97
CA ILE A 27 4.65 1.27 4.37
C ILE A 27 3.25 0.96 3.83
N LEU A 28 3.09 -0.17 3.13
CA LEU A 28 1.80 -0.60 2.59
C LEU A 28 0.81 -1.00 3.70
N ALA A 29 1.27 -1.63 4.77
CA ALA A 29 0.45 -2.00 5.92
C ALA A 29 -0.06 -0.76 6.68
N TYR A 30 0.82 0.20 6.96
CA TYR A 30 0.43 1.46 7.60
C TYR A 30 -0.58 2.26 6.76
N SER A 31 -0.38 2.32 5.44
CA SER A 31 -1.35 2.92 4.51
C SER A 31 -2.70 2.17 4.50
N SER A 32 -2.69 0.83 4.62
CA SER A 32 -3.94 0.05 4.68
C SER A 32 -4.73 0.31 5.97
N VAL A 33 -4.04 0.48 7.10
CA VAL A 33 -4.68 0.75 8.39
C VAL A 33 -5.40 2.10 8.39
N SER A 34 -4.84 3.14 7.77
CA SER A 34 -5.52 4.45 7.68
C SER A 34 -6.79 4.36 6.85
N HIS A 35 -6.77 3.65 5.72
CA HIS A 35 -7.94 3.45 4.87
C HIS A 35 -9.07 2.65 5.54
N MET A 36 -8.73 1.66 6.37
CA MET A 36 -9.71 0.91 7.15
C MET A 36 -10.41 1.78 8.20
N GLY A 37 -9.74 2.79 8.74
CA GLY A 37 -10.35 3.78 9.64
C GLY A 37 -11.55 4.49 9.01
N PHE A 38 -11.44 4.89 7.74
CA PHE A 38 -12.54 5.54 7.00
C PHE A 38 -13.71 4.60 6.72
N ILE A 39 -13.43 3.33 6.45
CA ILE A 39 -14.47 2.31 6.26
C ILE A 39 -15.28 2.13 7.55
N ILE A 40 -14.59 2.06 8.70
CA ILE A 40 -15.24 1.93 10.01
C ILE A 40 -16.06 3.18 10.33
N LEU A 41 -15.56 4.38 10.04
CA LEU A 41 -16.33 5.62 10.22
C LEU A 41 -17.57 5.68 9.33
N GLY A 42 -17.47 5.26 8.07
CA GLY A 42 -18.61 5.20 7.14
C GLY A 42 -19.68 4.19 7.56
N ILE A 43 -19.28 3.01 8.07
CA ILE A 43 -20.21 2.03 8.64
C ILE A 43 -20.82 2.55 9.95
N GLY A 44 -20.02 3.19 10.81
CA GLY A 44 -20.44 3.74 12.09
C GLY A 44 -21.42 4.91 11.98
N SER A 45 -21.52 5.55 10.82
CA SER A 45 -22.50 6.59 10.52
C SER A 45 -23.95 6.05 10.40
N ILE A 46 -24.15 4.75 10.14
CA ILE A 46 -25.48 4.09 10.03
C ILE A 46 -26.42 4.82 9.05
N SER A 47 -25.86 5.51 8.07
CA SER A 47 -26.60 6.27 7.08
C SER A 47 -26.38 5.71 5.68
N ASP A 48 -27.39 5.87 4.83
CA ASP A 48 -27.29 5.43 3.42
C ASP A 48 -26.09 6.09 2.71
N ILE A 49 -25.80 7.34 3.06
CA ILE A 49 -24.70 8.13 2.50
C ILE A 49 -23.34 7.61 2.99
N GLY A 50 -23.19 7.38 4.30
CA GLY A 50 -21.97 6.83 4.90
C GLY A 50 -21.67 5.39 4.50
N LEU A 51 -22.71 4.55 4.38
CA LEU A 51 -22.60 3.17 3.91
C LEU A 51 -22.16 3.09 2.45
N ASN A 52 -22.73 3.92 1.56
CA ASN A 52 -22.29 3.99 0.17
C ASN A 52 -20.83 4.47 0.04
N GLY A 53 -20.42 5.44 0.88
CA GLY A 53 -19.03 5.87 0.98
C GLY A 53 -18.10 4.73 1.42
N ALA A 54 -18.49 3.95 2.43
CA ALA A 54 -17.72 2.80 2.90
C ALA A 54 -17.57 1.71 1.83
N VAL A 55 -18.63 1.41 1.07
CA VAL A 55 -18.58 0.43 -0.03
C VAL A 55 -17.63 0.90 -1.15
N LEU A 56 -17.70 2.17 -1.55
CA LEU A 56 -16.79 2.74 -2.54
C LEU A 56 -15.33 2.71 -2.06
N GLN A 57 -15.11 2.94 -0.77
CA GLN A 57 -13.78 2.89 -0.15
C GLN A 57 -13.21 1.47 -0.12
N ILE A 58 -14.01 0.45 0.18
CA ILE A 58 -13.60 -0.96 0.15
C ILE A 58 -13.12 -1.36 -1.25
N ILE A 59 -13.90 -1.02 -2.28
CA ILE A 59 -13.58 -1.36 -3.68
C ILE A 59 -12.31 -0.61 -4.13
N SER A 60 -12.28 0.71 -3.92
CA SER A 60 -11.13 1.56 -4.30
C SER A 60 -9.85 1.11 -3.61
N HIS A 61 -9.89 0.89 -2.30
CA HIS A 61 -8.73 0.49 -1.52
C HIS A 61 -8.21 -0.88 -1.94
N GLY A 62 -9.10 -1.85 -2.19
CA GLY A 62 -8.71 -3.17 -2.69
C GLY A 62 -7.96 -3.11 -4.02
N PHE A 63 -8.41 -2.26 -4.95
CA PHE A 63 -7.76 -2.07 -6.24
C PHE A 63 -6.39 -1.37 -6.14
N ILE A 64 -6.31 -0.31 -5.33
CA ILE A 64 -5.07 0.45 -5.12
C ILE A 64 -4.03 -0.42 -4.40
N GLY A 65 -4.45 -1.13 -3.36
CA GLY A 65 -3.58 -2.01 -2.56
C GLY A 65 -2.98 -3.15 -3.38
N THR A 66 -3.80 -3.85 -4.17
CA THR A 66 -3.32 -4.94 -5.05
C THR A 66 -2.34 -4.43 -6.11
N THR A 67 -2.62 -3.26 -6.70
CA THR A 67 -1.74 -2.67 -7.72
C THR A 67 -0.41 -2.18 -7.14
N LEU A 68 -0.42 -1.55 -5.97
CA LEU A 68 0.80 -1.12 -5.27
C LEU A 68 1.65 -2.32 -4.84
N PHE A 69 1.03 -3.40 -4.37
CA PHE A 69 1.75 -4.62 -4.01
C PHE A 69 2.41 -5.28 -5.24
N PHE A 70 1.70 -5.31 -6.36
CA PHE A 70 2.24 -5.79 -7.63
C PHE A 70 3.39 -4.91 -8.14
N LEU A 71 3.27 -3.59 -8.05
CA LEU A 71 4.34 -2.66 -8.44
C LEU A 71 5.55 -2.76 -7.53
N ALA A 72 5.38 -2.94 -6.22
CA ALA A 72 6.47 -3.18 -5.28
C ALA A 72 7.21 -4.49 -5.61
N GLY A 73 6.48 -5.58 -5.90
CA GLY A 73 7.08 -6.85 -6.29
C GLY A 73 7.84 -6.80 -7.61
N THR A 74 7.27 -6.17 -8.64
CA THR A 74 7.93 -5.99 -9.95
C THR A 74 9.13 -5.04 -9.88
N SER A 75 9.06 -4.04 -9.01
CA SER A 75 10.16 -3.12 -8.71
C SER A 75 11.36 -3.84 -8.09
N TYR A 76 11.08 -4.72 -7.13
CA TYR A 76 12.09 -5.57 -6.51
C TYR A 76 12.75 -6.53 -7.51
N ASP A 77 11.94 -7.20 -8.35
CA ASP A 77 12.43 -8.17 -9.33
C ASP A 77 13.41 -7.54 -10.36
N LYS A 78 13.14 -6.30 -10.78
CA LYS A 78 13.96 -5.61 -11.79
C LYS A 78 15.22 -4.97 -11.24
N LEU A 79 15.19 -4.39 -10.04
CA LEU A 79 16.35 -3.71 -9.48
C LEU A 79 17.26 -4.66 -8.71
N ARG A 80 16.69 -5.74 -8.14
CA ARG A 80 17.40 -6.65 -7.20
C ARG A 80 18.13 -5.90 -6.08
N LEU A 81 17.72 -4.67 -5.80
CA LEU A 81 18.24 -3.85 -4.72
C LEU A 81 17.56 -4.29 -3.42
N LEU A 82 18.38 -4.46 -2.39
CA LEU A 82 18.00 -5.12 -1.14
C LEU A 82 17.44 -4.11 -0.12
N TYR A 83 17.82 -2.85 -0.24
CA TYR A 83 17.43 -1.81 0.71
C TYR A 83 16.63 -0.71 0.02
N LEU A 84 15.54 -0.29 0.67
CA LEU A 84 14.69 0.82 0.22
C LEU A 84 15.49 2.12 0.03
N ASP A 85 16.50 2.36 0.85
CA ASP A 85 17.41 3.52 0.73
C ASP A 85 18.25 3.50 -0.56
N GLU A 86 18.55 2.32 -1.08
CA GLU A 86 19.30 2.15 -2.33
C GLU A 86 18.41 2.26 -3.57
N MET A 87 17.09 2.15 -3.40
CA MET A 87 16.10 2.25 -4.49
C MET A 87 15.85 3.70 -4.97
N GLY A 88 16.61 4.66 -4.44
CA GLY A 88 16.66 6.03 -4.95
C GLY A 88 17.08 6.09 -6.43
N GLY A 89 16.47 6.98 -7.21
CA GLY A 89 16.81 7.13 -8.64
C GLY A 89 16.13 6.12 -9.58
N MET A 90 15.16 5.34 -9.08
CA MET A 90 14.30 4.42 -9.83
C MET A 90 13.67 4.99 -11.11
N THR A 91 13.50 6.31 -11.16
CA THR A 91 12.95 7.05 -12.31
C THR A 91 13.77 6.84 -13.58
N ILE A 92 15.08 6.58 -13.48
CA ILE A 92 15.99 6.41 -14.63
C ILE A 92 15.83 5.02 -15.28
N PRO A 93 15.97 3.89 -14.54
CA PRO A 93 15.84 2.56 -15.14
C PRO A 93 14.39 2.14 -15.44
N MET A 94 13.41 2.66 -14.70
CA MET A 94 12.02 2.18 -14.76
C MET A 94 10.98 3.33 -14.69
N PRO A 95 11.03 4.32 -15.60
CA PRO A 95 10.20 5.52 -15.52
C PRO A 95 8.70 5.22 -15.47
N LYS A 96 8.21 4.30 -16.33
CA LYS A 96 6.77 3.95 -16.37
C LYS A 96 6.25 3.37 -15.05
N ILE A 97 7.00 2.45 -14.44
CA ILE A 97 6.62 1.81 -13.18
C ILE A 97 6.67 2.83 -12.05
N PHE A 98 7.70 3.67 -12.03
CA PHE A 98 7.83 4.75 -11.06
C PHE A 98 6.68 5.76 -11.15
N THR A 99 6.28 6.18 -12.36
CA THR A 99 5.17 7.12 -12.53
C THR A 99 3.84 6.52 -12.06
N ILE A 100 3.54 5.26 -12.42
CA ILE A 100 2.30 4.59 -11.99
C ILE A 100 2.31 4.39 -10.47
N PHE A 101 3.45 3.97 -9.90
CA PHE A 101 3.62 3.82 -8.45
C PHE A 101 3.41 5.14 -7.70
N THR A 102 3.95 6.24 -8.22
CA THR A 102 3.79 7.58 -7.63
C THR A 102 2.34 8.06 -7.72
N ILE A 103 1.68 7.88 -8.86
CA ILE A 103 0.26 8.25 -9.05
C ILE A 103 -0.63 7.46 -8.09
N LEU A 104 -0.43 6.15 -7.95
CA LEU A 104 -1.20 5.31 -7.04
C LEU A 104 -0.92 5.63 -5.57
N SER A 105 0.32 5.96 -5.22
CA SER A 105 0.67 6.42 -3.87
C SER A 105 -0.02 7.75 -3.55
N MET A 106 -0.05 8.69 -4.49
CA MET A 106 -0.81 9.95 -4.35
C MET A 106 -2.33 9.72 -4.30
N THR A 107 -2.83 8.71 -5.01
CA THR A 107 -4.23 8.29 -4.96
C THR A 107 -4.60 7.74 -3.58
N SER A 108 -3.70 6.97 -2.95
CA SER A 108 -3.87 6.47 -1.58
C SER A 108 -3.86 7.60 -0.54
N LEU A 109 -3.17 8.72 -0.80
CA LEU A 109 -3.17 9.89 0.08
C LEU A 109 -4.45 10.74 0.02
N ALA A 110 -5.48 10.31 -0.71
CA ALA A 110 -6.79 10.99 -0.80
C ALA A 110 -6.68 12.47 -1.24
N LEU A 111 -5.82 12.78 -2.22
CA LEU A 111 -5.76 14.11 -2.84
C LEU A 111 -7.13 14.52 -3.40
N SER A 112 -7.46 15.82 -3.32
CA SER A 112 -8.71 16.37 -3.84
C SER A 112 -8.88 16.01 -5.33
N GLY A 113 -9.83 15.12 -5.62
CA GLY A 113 -10.08 14.58 -6.95
C GLY A 113 -9.95 13.04 -7.09
N MET A 114 -9.48 12.33 -6.06
CA MET A 114 -9.40 10.85 -6.06
C MET A 114 -10.50 10.23 -5.19
N SER A 115 -10.85 8.95 -5.42
CA SER A 115 -12.01 8.30 -4.79
C SER A 115 -11.99 8.28 -3.25
N GLY A 116 -10.80 8.29 -2.63
CA GLY A 116 -10.64 8.42 -1.19
C GLY A 116 -11.09 9.77 -0.63
N PHE A 117 -10.88 10.86 -1.36
CA PHE A 117 -11.31 12.21 -0.96
C PHE A 117 -12.84 12.35 -0.97
N VAL A 118 -13.50 11.70 -1.94
CA VAL A 118 -14.96 11.66 -2.03
C VAL A 118 -15.56 10.89 -0.85
N ALA A 119 -14.96 9.75 -0.47
CA ALA A 119 -15.37 9.01 0.71
C ALA A 119 -15.17 9.81 2.01
N GLU A 120 -14.03 10.51 2.15
CA GLU A 120 -13.75 11.38 3.29
C GLU A 120 -14.74 12.54 3.41
N LEU A 121 -15.03 13.24 2.30
CA LEU A 121 -16.03 14.31 2.28
C LEU A 121 -17.43 13.80 2.60
N ILE A 122 -17.82 12.64 2.09
CA ILE A 122 -19.14 12.04 2.34
C ILE A 122 -19.30 11.67 3.82
N VAL A 123 -18.25 11.14 4.47
CA VAL A 123 -18.25 10.85 5.91
C VAL A 123 -18.26 12.15 6.73
N PHE A 124 -17.50 13.17 6.33
CA PHE A 124 -17.48 14.47 7.02
C PHE A 124 -18.79 15.26 6.88
N PHE A 125 -19.43 15.21 5.71
CA PHE A 125 -20.68 15.92 5.41
C PHE A 125 -21.93 15.16 5.85
N TRP A 126 -21.80 13.99 6.47
CA TRP A 126 -22.96 13.22 6.90
C TRP A 126 -23.89 14.00 7.86
N ASN A 127 -23.36 14.95 8.64
CA ASN A 127 -24.11 15.71 9.64
C ASN A 127 -24.90 16.92 9.07
N ASN A 128 -25.28 16.94 7.78
CA ASN A 128 -25.98 18.08 7.16
C ASN A 128 -27.46 17.85 6.81
N TYR A 129 -28.09 16.76 7.25
CA TYR A 129 -29.56 16.61 7.26
C TYR A 129 -30.02 15.82 8.47
#